data_AF-A0ABD0MXT5-F1
#
_entry.id   AF-A0ABD0MXT5-F1
#
_cell.length_a   1.000
_cell.length_b   1.000
_cell.length_c   1.000
_cell.angle_alpha   90.00
_cell.angle_beta   90.00
_cell.angle_gamma   90.00
#
_symmetry.space_group_name_H-M   'P 1'
#
loop_
_entity.id
_entity.type
_entity.pdbx_description
1 polymer ?
#
loop_
_entity_poly.entity_id
_entity_poly.type
_entity_poly.pdbx_seq_one_letter_code
_entity_poly.pdbx_strand_id
1 'polypeptide(L)'
;MFKKAATYNNHTDFQEYTESVTAYIKKCIDDMTVTKNITTNANQKPWMTAEVCGLLKTRDDAFRSGDKAVLKTARANLHSDYKPLPQACDDVQTTLLTMQFPPTSTWLLPT
;
A
#
# COMPACT_ATOMS: atom_id res chain seq x y z
N MET A 1 28.01 31.15 4.45
CA MET A 1 27.60 31.03 5.87
C MET A 1 28.58 30.19 6.69
N PHE A 2 28.80 28.91 6.36
CA PHE A 2 29.69 28.02 7.12
C PHE A 2 31.14 28.50 7.19
N LYS A 3 31.71 28.97 6.07
CA LYS A 3 33.07 29.53 6.03
C LYS A 3 33.25 30.71 6.98
N LYS A 4 32.22 31.56 7.13
CA LYS A 4 32.27 32.75 7.99
C LYS A 4 32.26 32.37 9.48
N ALA A 5 31.57 31.28 9.83
CA ALA A 5 31.53 30.76 11.19
C ALA A 5 32.87 30.10 11.60
N ALA A 6 33.50 29.36 10.68
CA ALA A 6 34.78 28.69 10.90
C ALA A 6 36.02 29.58 10.69
N THR A 7 35.87 30.90 10.54
CA THR A 7 37.00 31.82 10.33
C THR A 7 37.21 32.70 11.55
N TYR A 8 38.39 32.60 12.16
CA TYR A 8 38.82 33.43 13.29
C TYR A 8 40.13 34.13 12.94
N ASN A 9 40.21 35.45 13.12
CA ASN A 9 41.40 36.27 12.81
C ASN A 9 42.00 36.00 11.42
N ASN A 10 41.16 35.88 10.38
CA ASN A 10 41.52 35.57 9.00
C ASN A 10 42.10 34.17 8.75
N HIS A 11 42.14 33.30 9.76
CA HIS A 11 42.43 31.88 9.62
C HIS A 11 41.13 31.09 9.57
N THR A 12 40.93 30.27 8.54
CA THR A 12 39.78 29.37 8.45
C THR A 12 40.18 28.01 9.01
N ASP A 13 39.49 27.55 10.06
CA ASP A 13 39.62 26.18 10.52
C ASP A 13 38.93 25.24 9.51
N PHE A 14 39.74 24.43 8.83
CA PHE A 14 39.28 23.49 7.83
C PHE A 14 38.43 22.36 8.43
N GLN A 15 38.76 21.94 9.66
CA GLN A 15 38.07 20.86 10.34
C GLN A 15 36.65 21.29 10.68
N GLU A 16 36.50 22.42 11.36
CA GLU A 16 35.20 23.00 11.73
C GLU A 16 34.34 23.31 10.49
N TYR A 17 34.95 23.83 9.42
CA TYR A 17 34.24 24.07 8.17
C TYR A 17 33.71 22.77 7.54
N THR A 18 34.53 21.71 7.51
CA THR A 18 34.15 20.43 6.91
C THR A 18 33.08 19.72 7.74
N GLU A 19 33.19 19.77 9.07
CA GLU A 19 32.22 19.19 10.00
C GLU A 19 30.86 19.89 9.88
N SER A 20 30.84 21.23 9.86
CA SER A 20 29.60 21.99 9.77
C SER A 20 28.86 21.78 8.44
N VAL A 21 29.58 21.73 7.32
CA VAL A 21 29.01 21.43 6.00
C VAL A 21 28.47 19.99 5.95
N THR A 22 29.24 19.03 6.47
CA THR A 22 28.83 17.61 6.49
C THR A 22 27.61 17.40 7.38
N ALA A 23 27.55 18.04 8.54
CA ALA A 23 26.41 18.00 9.44
C ALA A 23 25.15 18.60 8.80
N TYR A 24 25.29 19.69 8.07
CA TYR A 24 24.16 20.29 7.35
C TYR A 24 23.61 19.37 6.25
N ILE A 25 24.48 18.75 5.45
CA ILE A 25 24.06 17.80 4.41
C ILE A 25 23.30 16.62 5.04
N LYS A 26 23.83 16.04 6.13
CA LYS A 26 23.16 14.94 6.84
C LYS A 26 21.79 15.35 7.34
N LYS A 27 21.67 16.51 7.98
CA LYS A 27 20.38 17.05 8.42
C LYS A 27 19.40 17.20 7.25
N CYS A 28 19.86 17.75 6.12
CA CYS A 28 19.00 17.89 4.94
C CYS A 28 18.52 16.53 4.41
N ILE A 29 19.37 15.50 4.44
CA ILE A 29 18.98 14.15 4.07
C ILE A 29 17.90 13.66 5.03
N ASP A 30 18.13 13.73 6.34
CA ASP A 30 17.18 13.27 7.36
C ASP A 30 15.84 14.01 7.28
N ASP A 31 15.87 15.33 7.08
CA ASP A 31 14.67 16.18 6.95
C ASP A 31 13.89 15.88 5.65
N MET A 32 14.57 15.56 4.54
CA MET A 32 13.92 15.26 3.26
C MET A 32 13.48 13.80 3.14
N THR A 33 14.19 12.86 3.78
CA THR A 33 13.88 11.44 3.70
C THR A 33 12.91 11.04 4.81
N VAL A 34 11.61 11.09 4.51
CA VAL A 34 10.60 10.55 5.43
C VAL A 34 10.71 9.02 5.44
N THR A 35 11.33 8.48 6.49
CA THR A 35 11.37 7.04 6.71
C THR A 35 9.98 6.57 7.15
N LYS A 36 9.28 5.86 6.26
CA LYS A 36 7.96 5.27 6.56
C LYS A 36 8.14 3.79 6.88
N ASN A 37 7.88 3.40 8.14
CA ASN A 37 7.80 2.00 8.50
C ASN A 37 6.40 1.47 8.18
N ILE A 38 6.30 0.52 7.24
CA ILE A 38 5.04 -0.09 6.83
C ILE A 38 4.97 -1.49 7.43
N THR A 39 4.18 -1.66 8.48
CA THR A 39 3.91 -2.97 9.08
C THR A 39 2.73 -3.64 8.39
N THR A 40 2.94 -4.78 7.74
CA THR A 40 1.87 -5.60 7.15
C THR A 40 1.41 -6.63 8.18
N ASN A 41 0.18 -6.49 8.69
CA ASN A 41 -0.40 -7.43 9.66
C ASN A 41 -0.99 -8.67 8.97
N ALA A 42 -0.98 -9.81 9.67
CA ALA A 42 -1.49 -11.11 9.19
C ALA A 42 -3.02 -11.18 9.02
N ASN A 43 -3.76 -10.07 9.18
CA ASN A 43 -5.14 -9.96 8.72
C ASN A 43 -5.14 -9.73 7.20
N GLN A 44 -4.63 -10.73 6.46
CA GLN A 44 -4.78 -10.76 5.01
C GLN A 44 -6.26 -10.70 4.72
N LYS A 45 -6.69 -9.60 4.11
CA LYS A 45 -8.08 -9.45 3.72
C LYS A 45 -8.44 -10.62 2.81
N PRO A 46 -9.67 -11.16 2.88
CA PRO A 46 -10.06 -12.31 2.05
C PRO A 46 -9.95 -12.02 0.53
N TRP A 47 -9.97 -10.75 0.13
CA TRP A 47 -9.71 -10.31 -1.25
C TRP A 47 -8.23 -10.13 -1.61
N MET A 48 -7.31 -10.39 -0.68
CA MET A 48 -5.85 -10.25 -0.86
C MET A 48 -5.23 -11.64 -1.08
N THR A 49 -5.56 -12.27 -2.20
CA THR A 49 -5.04 -13.59 -2.58
C THR A 49 -3.56 -13.50 -3.01
N ALA A 50 -2.88 -14.66 -3.10
CA ALA A 50 -1.49 -14.74 -3.55
C ALA A 50 -1.30 -14.17 -4.97
N GLU A 51 -2.32 -14.31 -5.83
CA GLU A 51 -2.35 -13.78 -7.20
C GLU A 51 -2.38 -12.24 -7.20
N VAL A 52 -3.27 -11.64 -6.41
CA VAL A 52 -3.34 -10.19 -6.24
C VAL A 52 -2.02 -9.64 -5.67
N CYS A 53 -1.41 -10.35 -4.72
CA CYS A 53 -0.09 -10.00 -4.20
C CYS A 53 1.01 -10.05 -5.29
N GLY A 54 0.97 -11.05 -6.17
CA GLY A 54 1.91 -11.17 -7.30
C GLY A 54 1.75 -10.03 -8.32
N LEU A 55 0.51 -9.65 -8.62
CA LEU A 55 0.20 -8.51 -9.48
C LEU A 55 0.65 -7.17 -8.88
N LEU A 56 0.46 -6.98 -7.57
CA LEU A 56 0.96 -5.80 -6.86
C LEU A 56 2.48 -5.69 -6.95
N LYS A 57 3.20 -6.80 -6.75
CA LYS A 57 4.67 -6.84 -6.90
C LYS A 57 5.10 -6.49 -8.33
N THR A 58 4.47 -7.09 -9.34
CA THR A 58 4.76 -6.82 -10.76
C THR A 58 4.54 -5.35 -11.11
N ARG A 59 3.47 -4.74 -10.59
CA ARG A 59 3.21 -3.31 -10.76
C ARG A 59 4.30 -2.45 -10.09
N ASP A 60 4.72 -2.81 -8.89
CA ASP A 60 5.73 -2.07 -8.14
C ASP A 60 7.11 -2.17 -8.79
N ASP A 61 7.45 -3.34 -9.35
CA ASP A 61 8.67 -3.56 -10.13
C ASP A 61 8.67 -2.73 -11.42
N ALA A 62 7.55 -2.71 -12.16
CA ALA A 62 7.39 -1.87 -13.35
C ALA A 62 7.42 -0.37 -13.01
N PHE A 63 6.95 0.03 -11.83
CA PHE A 63 7.06 1.40 -11.34
C PHE A 63 8.52 1.77 -11.04
N ARG A 64 9.26 0.86 -10.39
CA ARG A 64 10.70 1.04 -10.10
C ARG A 64 11.56 1.05 -11.37
N SER A 65 11.19 0.28 -12.40
CA SER A 65 11.90 0.27 -13.69
C SER A 65 11.64 1.52 -14.54
N GLY A 66 10.53 2.22 -14.30
CA GLY A 66 10.15 3.42 -15.06
C GLY A 66 9.43 3.14 -16.39
N ASP A 67 9.12 1.87 -16.68
CA ASP A 67 8.48 1.46 -17.94
C ASP A 67 6.98 1.76 -17.95
N LYS A 68 6.62 2.89 -18.53
CA LYS A 68 5.23 3.39 -18.56
C LYS A 68 4.26 2.43 -19.26
N ALA A 69 4.71 1.68 -20.27
CA ALA A 69 3.86 0.73 -21.00
C ALA A 69 3.55 -0.50 -20.13
N VAL A 70 4.56 -1.09 -19.50
CA VAL A 70 4.43 -2.23 -18.60
C VAL A 70 3.59 -1.86 -17.38
N LEU A 71 3.79 -0.66 -16.82
CA LEU A 71 3.01 -0.16 -15.70
C LEU A 71 1.52 -0.03 -16.03
N LYS A 72 1.17 0.42 -17.24
CA LYS A 72 -0.24 0.50 -17.69
C LYS A 72 -0.87 -0.88 -17.77
N THR A 73 -0.17 -1.85 -18.36
CA THR A 73 -0.65 -3.24 -18.47
C THR A 73 -0.80 -3.88 -17.10
N ALA A 74 0.20 -3.75 -16.23
CA ALA A 74 0.15 -4.27 -14.87
C ALA A 74 -1.03 -3.69 -14.05
N ARG A 75 -1.33 -2.39 -14.23
CA ARG A 75 -2.50 -1.75 -13.59
C ARG A 75 -3.83 -2.29 -14.13
N ALA A 76 -3.93 -2.54 -15.43
CA ALA A 76 -5.14 -3.11 -16.04
C ALA A 76 -5.41 -4.53 -15.51
N ASN A 77 -4.38 -5.38 -15.47
CA ASN A 77 -4.46 -6.74 -14.94
C ASN A 77 -4.82 -6.75 -13.44
N LEU A 78 -4.31 -5.78 -12.67
CA LEU A 78 -4.67 -5.67 -11.26
C LEU A 78 -6.12 -5.25 -11.04
N HIS A 79 -6.65 -4.37 -11.91
CA HIS A 79 -8.03 -3.91 -11.84
C HIS A 79 -9.04 -5.00 -12.26
N SER A 80 -8.68 -5.91 -13.17
CA SER A 80 -9.55 -7.05 -13.50
C SER A 80 -9.70 -8.03 -12.33
N ASP A 81 -8.61 -8.25 -11.59
CA ASP A 81 -8.55 -9.28 -10.56
C ASP A 81 -9.04 -8.75 -9.21
N TYR A 82 -8.88 -7.45 -8.96
CA TYR A 82 -9.61 -6.73 -7.90
C TYR A 82 -11.06 -6.47 -8.35
N LYS A 83 -11.82 -7.53 -8.64
CA LYS A 83 -13.27 -7.41 -8.69
C LYS A 83 -13.78 -7.74 -7.30
N PRO A 84 -14.41 -6.80 -6.56
CA PRO A 84 -15.04 -7.14 -5.30
C PRO A 84 -16.12 -8.17 -5.60
N LEU A 85 -15.90 -9.41 -5.19
CA LEU A 85 -16.94 -10.42 -5.16
C LEU A 85 -18.07 -9.87 -4.25
N PRO A 86 -19.34 -9.86 -4.69
CA PRO A 86 -20.47 -9.65 -3.79
C PRO A 86 -20.60 -10.93 -2.95
N GLN A 87 -19.76 -11.09 -1.94
CA GLN A 87 -19.71 -12.34 -1.17
C GLN A 87 -19.15 -12.09 0.22
N ALA A 88 -20.01 -11.57 1.07
CA ALA A 88 -19.93 -11.72 2.53
C ALA A 88 -21.19 -11.24 3.25
N CYS A 89 -22.02 -10.36 2.65
CA CYS A 89 -23.22 -9.85 3.33
C CYS A 89 -24.50 -10.67 3.08
N ASP A 90 -24.56 -11.53 2.06
CA ASP A 90 -25.81 -12.18 1.66
C ASP A 90 -26.06 -13.55 2.32
N ASP A 91 -25.01 -14.22 2.82
CA ASP A 91 -25.14 -15.58 3.39
C ASP A 91 -25.71 -15.59 4.82
N VAL A 92 -25.51 -14.51 5.59
CA VAL A 92 -26.06 -14.40 6.94
C VAL A 92 -27.57 -14.06 6.91
N GLN A 93 -28.00 -13.25 5.94
CA GLN A 93 -29.43 -12.90 5.79
C GLN A 93 -30.25 -14.05 5.21
N THR A 94 -29.70 -14.79 4.24
CA THR A 94 -30.43 -15.90 3.59
C THR A 94 -30.72 -17.03 4.58
N THR A 95 -29.78 -17.34 5.48
CA THR A 95 -29.95 -18.39 6.49
C THR A 95 -30.97 -18.01 7.58
N LEU A 96 -31.03 -16.72 7.98
CA LEU A 96 -32.02 -16.24 8.95
C LEU A 96 -33.44 -16.14 8.38
N LEU A 97 -33.59 -15.81 7.09
CA LEU A 97 -34.91 -15.71 6.44
C LEU A 97 -35.56 -17.08 6.19
N THR A 98 -34.78 -18.13 5.92
CA THR A 98 -35.32 -19.49 5.73
C THR A 98 -35.79 -20.17 7.02
N MET A 99 -35.37 -19.68 8.20
CA MET A 99 -35.87 -20.19 9.48
C MET A 99 -37.16 -19.49 9.94
N GLN A 100 -37.57 -18.38 9.30
CA GLN A 100 -38.71 -17.58 9.74
C GLN A 100 -40.03 -17.89 9.01
N PHE A 101 -40.01 -18.55 7.84
CA PHE A 101 -41.21 -18.91 7.10
C PHE A 101 -41.11 -20.33 6.48
N PRO A 102 -41.81 -21.35 7.02
CA PRO A 102 -41.94 -22.63 6.32
C PRO A 102 -42.81 -22.48 5.07
N PRO A 103 -42.52 -23.18 3.97
CA PRO A 103 -43.40 -23.19 2.80
C PRO A 103 -44.72 -23.85 3.19
N THR A 104 -45.82 -23.10 3.08
CA THR A 104 -47.18 -23.62 3.20
C THR A 104 -47.41 -24.65 2.11
N SER A 105 -47.35 -25.93 2.51
CA SER A 105 -47.71 -27.07 1.68
C SER A 105 -49.15 -26.93 1.21
N THR A 106 -49.31 -26.73 -0.10
CA THR A 106 -50.58 -26.80 -0.84
C THR A 106 -51.23 -28.16 -0.62
N TRP A 107 -52.45 -28.17 -0.06
CA TRP A 107 -53.27 -29.36 0.02
C TRP A 107 -53.71 -29.81 -1.37
N LEU A 108 -53.55 -31.11 -1.60
CA LEU A 108 -53.84 -31.87 -2.80
C LEU A 108 -55.32 -31.76 -3.22
N LEU A 109 -55.57 -31.56 -4.52
CA LEU A 109 -56.84 -31.93 -5.17
C LEU A 109 -56.75 -33.41 -5.60
N PRO A 110 -57.79 -34.23 -5.39
CA PRO A 110 -57.99 -35.43 -6.19
C PRO A 110 -59.07 -35.24 -7.26
N THR A 111 -58.81 -35.95 -8.35
CA THR A 111 -59.55 -36.16 -9.60
C THR A 111 -60.96 -36.70 -9.45
#